data_AF-C0PGW5-F1
#
_entry.id   AF-C0PGW5-F1
#
_cell.length_a   1.000
_cell.length_b   1.000
_cell.length_c   1.000
_cell.angle_alpha   90.00
_cell.angle_beta   90.00
_cell.angle_gamma   90.00
#
_symmetry.space_group_name_H-M   'P 1'
#
loop_
_entity.id
_entity.type
_entity.pdbx_description
1 polymer ?
#
loop_
_entity_poly.entity_id
_entity_poly.type
_entity_poly.pdbx_seq_one_letter_code
_entity_poly.pdbx_strand_id
1 'polypeptide(L)'
;MRRRRRLRGGVGRTAGTAGGERGRAVCTRAVGCRARPDDVPSFAAKPDWCPVFLRASLRQFEGLEDAADVLVNSFHEIEPKEADYMALTWHAKTIGPTLPSFYLDDDCLPLNKTYGFNLFNSSESCLAWLDKQLPCSVVLVSYGTVSDYDEAQLEELGNGLYNSGKPFIWVVRSNEEHKLSNELRDKCKERGLIVS
;
A
#
# COMPACT_ATOMS: atom_id res chain seq x y z
N MET A 1 14.17 57.72 -26.27
CA MET A 1 12.75 57.37 -26.12
C MET A 1 12.43 56.14 -27.01
N ARG A 2 12.56 54.91 -26.48
CA ARG A 2 12.34 53.67 -27.26
C ARG A 2 10.88 53.24 -27.16
N ARG A 3 10.07 53.51 -28.19
CA ARG A 3 8.71 52.94 -28.33
C ARG A 3 8.80 51.58 -29.03
N ARG A 4 8.48 50.50 -28.31
CA ARG A 4 8.26 49.17 -28.88
C ARG A 4 6.90 49.13 -29.61
N ARG A 5 6.91 48.77 -30.89
CA ARG A 5 5.71 48.44 -31.68
C ARG A 5 5.15 47.09 -31.21
N ARG A 6 3.85 47.06 -30.91
CA ARG A 6 3.06 45.82 -30.76
C ARG A 6 2.82 45.23 -32.15
N LEU A 7 3.22 43.98 -32.36
CA LEU A 7 2.77 43.16 -33.48
C LEU A 7 1.46 42.49 -33.08
N ARG A 8 0.39 42.79 -33.82
CA ARG A 8 -0.82 41.97 -33.90
C ARG A 8 -0.55 40.86 -34.92
N GLY A 9 -0.64 39.61 -34.48
CA GLY A 9 -0.73 38.44 -35.35
C GLY A 9 -1.96 37.64 -34.92
N GLY A 10 -2.94 37.50 -35.82
CA GLY A 10 -4.04 36.57 -35.67
C GLY A 10 -3.84 35.41 -36.63
N VAL A 11 -4.04 34.19 -36.13
CA VAL A 11 -4.35 32.92 -36.82
C VAL A 11 -4.95 32.08 -35.68
N GLY A 12 -6.10 31.42 -35.74
CA GLY A 12 -6.79 30.68 -36.79
C GLY A 12 -7.36 29.46 -36.07
N ARG A 13 -8.66 29.16 -36.27
CA ARG A 13 -9.33 27.99 -35.68
C ARG A 13 -8.66 26.70 -36.17
N THR A 14 -8.29 25.82 -35.25
CA THR A 14 -8.20 24.38 -35.52
C THR A 14 -8.74 23.60 -34.34
N ALA A 15 -9.85 22.90 -34.57
CA ALA A 15 -10.29 21.78 -33.76
C ALA A 15 -9.24 20.66 -33.87
N GLY A 16 -8.86 20.06 -32.75
CA GLY A 16 -7.86 19.01 -32.69
C GLY A 16 -8.01 18.18 -31.43
N THR A 17 -8.76 17.09 -31.54
CA THR A 17 -8.79 15.97 -30.62
C THR A 17 -7.39 15.36 -30.49
N ALA A 18 -6.65 15.74 -29.43
CA ALA A 18 -5.32 15.19 -29.13
C ALA A 18 -5.12 14.92 -27.62
N GLY A 19 -6.21 14.56 -26.92
CA GLY A 19 -6.19 14.26 -25.47
C GLY A 19 -5.92 12.80 -25.11
N GLY A 20 -6.03 11.86 -26.05
CA GLY A 20 -6.00 10.42 -25.75
C GLY A 20 -4.61 9.75 -25.74
N GLU A 21 -3.68 10.18 -26.60
CA GLU A 21 -2.39 9.50 -26.76
C GLU A 21 -1.31 9.99 -25.77
N ARG A 22 -1.35 11.26 -25.35
CA ARG A 22 -0.36 11.80 -24.41
C ARG A 22 -0.45 11.16 -23.01
N GLY A 23 -1.65 10.85 -22.53
CA GLY A 23 -1.82 10.17 -21.24
C GLY A 23 -1.29 8.73 -21.24
N ARG A 24 -1.38 8.04 -22.38
CA ARG A 24 -0.93 6.65 -22.52
C ARG A 24 0.58 6.50 -22.59
N ALA A 25 1.29 7.49 -23.13
CA ALA A 25 2.74 7.48 -23.26
C ALA A 25 3.48 7.78 -21.93
N VAL A 26 2.87 8.53 -21.01
CA VAL A 26 3.48 8.84 -19.70
C VAL A 26 3.56 7.59 -18.82
N CYS A 27 2.51 6.75 -18.83
CA CYS A 27 2.45 5.55 -18.00
C CYS A 27 3.55 4.51 -18.29
N THR A 28 4.03 4.39 -19.53
CA THR A 28 4.98 3.31 -19.88
C THR A 28 6.44 3.65 -19.58
N ARG A 29 6.79 4.92 -19.33
CA ARG A 29 8.18 5.31 -18.99
C ARG A 29 8.45 5.38 -17.48
N ALA A 30 7.43 5.71 -16.69
CA ALA A 30 7.57 5.91 -15.25
C ALA A 30 7.56 4.60 -14.44
N VAL A 31 6.90 3.55 -14.97
CA VAL A 31 6.66 2.31 -14.24
C VAL A 31 7.53 1.18 -14.82
N GLY A 32 8.22 0.44 -13.96
CA GLY A 32 9.14 -0.63 -14.30
C GLY A 32 8.47 -1.89 -14.82
N CYS A 33 7.18 -2.07 -14.53
CA CYS A 33 6.37 -3.20 -14.95
C CYS A 33 5.15 -2.76 -15.78
N ARG A 34 4.69 -3.66 -16.65
CA ARG A 34 3.45 -3.44 -17.43
C ARG A 34 2.25 -3.85 -16.59
N ALA A 35 1.57 -2.88 -15.99
CA ALA A 35 0.34 -3.13 -15.25
C ALA A 35 -0.79 -3.64 -16.17
N ARG A 36 -1.43 -4.74 -15.76
CA ARG A 36 -2.70 -5.23 -16.31
C ARG A 36 -3.85 -4.39 -15.75
N PRO A 37 -5.06 -4.45 -16.36
CA PRO A 37 -6.22 -3.73 -15.85
C PRO A 37 -6.50 -3.98 -14.36
N ASP A 38 -6.27 -5.21 -13.89
CA ASP A 38 -6.49 -5.60 -12.50
C ASP A 38 -5.35 -5.17 -11.55
N ASP A 39 -4.20 -4.74 -12.09
CA ASP A 39 -3.04 -4.27 -11.31
C ASP A 39 -3.10 -2.75 -11.08
N VAL A 40 -3.94 -2.03 -11.82
CA VAL A 40 -4.11 -0.57 -11.67
C VAL A 40 -4.97 -0.30 -10.43
N PRO A 41 -4.66 0.74 -9.63
CA PRO A 41 -5.46 1.08 -8.47
C PRO A 41 -6.95 1.16 -8.81
N SER A 42 -7.80 0.47 -8.04
CA SER A 42 -9.22 0.26 -8.37
C SER A 42 -9.97 1.58 -8.57
N PHE A 43 -9.65 2.61 -7.79
CA PHE A 43 -10.22 3.94 -7.93
C PHE A 43 -9.82 4.65 -9.24
N ALA A 44 -8.68 4.28 -9.86
CA ALA A 44 -8.28 4.79 -11.16
C ALA A 44 -8.84 3.95 -12.32
N ALA A 45 -8.89 2.62 -12.14
CA ALA A 45 -9.45 1.71 -13.15
C ALA A 45 -10.98 1.80 -13.25
N LYS A 46 -11.66 2.03 -12.11
CA LYS A 46 -13.13 2.09 -11.97
C LYS A 46 -13.51 3.30 -11.12
N PRO A 47 -13.38 4.53 -11.66
CA PRO A 47 -13.60 5.77 -10.92
C PRO A 47 -14.99 5.87 -10.26
N ASP A 48 -16.00 5.30 -10.90
CA ASP A 48 -17.38 5.33 -10.43
C ASP A 48 -17.61 4.47 -9.18
N TRP A 49 -16.76 3.47 -8.91
CA TRP A 49 -16.88 2.60 -7.74
C TRP A 49 -16.49 3.31 -6.45
N CYS A 50 -15.57 4.26 -6.53
CA CYS A 50 -15.03 4.94 -5.35
C CYS A 50 -14.60 6.38 -5.66
N PRO A 51 -15.56 7.27 -6.00
CA PRO A 51 -15.24 8.63 -6.44
C PRO A 51 -14.54 9.45 -5.34
N VAL A 52 -14.85 9.18 -4.06
CA VAL A 52 -14.21 9.84 -2.92
C VAL A 52 -12.72 9.50 -2.85
N PHE A 53 -12.37 8.20 -2.97
CA PHE A 53 -10.97 7.78 -2.94
C PHE A 53 -10.21 8.28 -4.15
N LEU A 54 -10.78 8.21 -5.36
CA LEU A 54 -10.14 8.78 -6.55
C LEU A 54 -9.83 10.26 -6.35
N ARG A 55 -10.81 11.03 -5.90
CA ARG A 55 -10.64 12.47 -5.66
C ARG A 55 -9.60 12.73 -4.59
N ALA A 56 -9.60 11.98 -3.50
CA ALA A 56 -8.59 12.10 -2.46
C ALA A 56 -7.19 11.82 -3.00
N SER A 57 -7.01 10.73 -3.77
CA SER A 57 -5.73 10.35 -4.35
C SER A 57 -5.20 11.37 -5.35
N LEU A 58 -6.04 11.91 -6.24
CA LEU A 58 -5.61 12.94 -7.19
C LEU A 58 -5.22 14.25 -6.49
N ARG A 59 -5.93 14.62 -5.42
CA ARG A 59 -5.66 15.84 -4.64
C ARG A 59 -4.33 15.83 -3.92
N GLN A 60 -3.76 14.66 -3.64
CA GLN A 60 -2.42 14.58 -3.05
C GLN A 60 -1.34 15.21 -3.95
N PHE A 61 -1.61 15.32 -5.25
CA PHE A 61 -0.68 15.89 -6.24
C PHE A 61 -1.01 17.33 -6.62
N GLU A 62 -2.15 17.89 -6.17
CA GLU A 62 -2.50 19.28 -6.45
C GLU A 62 -1.58 20.23 -5.65
N GLY A 63 -0.71 20.98 -6.35
CA GLY A 63 0.25 21.91 -5.73
C GLY A 63 1.47 21.22 -5.12
N LEU A 64 1.70 19.95 -5.42
CA LEU A 64 2.84 19.19 -4.90
C LEU A 64 4.17 19.73 -5.43
N GLU A 65 4.18 20.38 -6.60
CA GLU A 65 5.32 21.07 -7.18
C GLU A 65 5.79 22.29 -6.37
N ASP A 66 4.91 22.87 -5.55
CA ASP A 66 5.20 24.03 -4.69
C ASP A 66 5.68 23.59 -3.29
N ALA A 67 5.65 22.28 -2.99
CA ALA A 67 6.11 21.76 -1.70
C ALA A 67 7.63 21.93 -1.57
N ALA A 68 8.10 22.30 -0.37
CA ALA A 68 9.53 22.44 -0.10
C ALA A 68 10.27 21.11 -0.22
N ASP A 69 9.66 20.04 0.31
CA ASP A 69 10.15 18.67 0.24
C ASP A 69 8.98 17.72 0.08
N VAL A 70 9.15 16.72 -0.78
CA VAL A 70 8.22 15.60 -0.94
C VAL A 70 8.94 14.36 -0.45
N LEU A 71 8.37 13.69 0.56
CA LEU A 71 8.96 12.50 1.17
C LEU A 71 8.11 11.27 0.83
N VAL A 72 8.77 10.19 0.44
CA VAL A 72 8.13 8.93 0.09
C VAL A 72 8.72 7.83 0.95
N ASN A 73 7.86 7.12 1.68
CA ASN A 73 8.26 5.94 2.46
C ASN A 73 8.41 4.71 1.55
N SER A 74 9.50 4.71 0.79
CA SER A 74 10.03 3.60 0.01
C SER A 74 11.56 3.75 -0.05
N PHE A 75 12.26 2.86 -0.74
CA PHE A 75 13.69 2.96 -1.00
C PHE A 75 13.97 2.75 -2.49
N HIS A 76 15.02 3.38 -3.01
CA HIS A 76 15.26 3.46 -4.45
C HIS A 76 15.43 2.08 -5.09
N GLU A 77 16.13 1.17 -4.42
CA GLU A 77 16.50 -0.13 -4.98
C GLU A 77 15.31 -1.05 -5.27
N ILE A 78 14.15 -0.85 -4.62
CA ILE A 78 12.95 -1.64 -4.90
C ILE A 78 12.10 -1.06 -6.04
N GLU A 79 12.16 0.25 -6.27
CA GLU A 79 11.31 0.99 -7.19
C GLU A 79 12.13 2.04 -7.97
N PRO A 80 13.22 1.67 -8.67
CA PRO A 80 14.20 2.64 -9.14
C PRO A 80 13.65 3.59 -10.21
N LYS A 81 12.83 3.07 -11.13
CA LYS A 81 12.26 3.87 -12.22
C LYS A 81 11.19 4.83 -11.70
N GLU A 82 10.36 4.34 -10.78
CA GLU A 82 9.30 5.09 -10.14
C GLU A 82 9.91 6.18 -9.24
N ALA A 83 10.92 5.84 -8.44
CA ALA A 83 11.64 6.77 -7.59
C ALA A 83 12.34 7.86 -8.42
N ASP A 84 13.04 7.51 -9.50
CA ASP A 84 13.68 8.47 -10.41
C ASP A 84 12.65 9.41 -11.04
N TYR A 85 11.50 8.87 -11.48
CA TYR A 85 10.42 9.67 -12.05
C TYR A 85 9.82 10.62 -11.01
N MET A 86 9.57 10.14 -9.79
CA MET A 86 9.02 10.94 -8.70
C MET A 86 10.00 12.05 -8.28
N ALA A 87 11.30 11.74 -8.20
CA ALA A 87 12.36 12.70 -7.92
C ALA A 87 12.47 13.79 -9.00
N LEU A 88 12.35 13.40 -10.28
CA LEU A 88 12.38 14.33 -11.41
C LEU A 88 11.13 15.23 -11.46
N THR A 89 9.96 14.67 -11.14
CA THR A 89 8.66 15.35 -11.37
C THR A 89 8.21 16.19 -10.17
N TRP A 90 8.43 15.69 -8.95
CA TRP A 90 7.94 16.31 -7.71
C TRP A 90 9.05 16.54 -6.68
N HIS A 91 10.33 16.44 -7.07
CA HIS A 91 11.46 16.54 -6.14
C HIS A 91 11.35 15.57 -4.96
N ALA A 92 10.69 14.44 -5.18
CA ALA A 92 10.44 13.44 -4.15
C ALA A 92 11.74 12.75 -3.72
N LYS A 93 11.85 12.48 -2.42
CA LYS A 93 12.98 11.78 -1.80
C LYS A 93 12.46 10.53 -1.11
N THR A 94 13.05 9.39 -1.46
CA THR A 94 12.82 8.12 -0.75
C THR A 94 13.52 8.19 0.61
N ILE A 95 12.76 7.99 1.70
CA ILE A 95 13.25 8.04 3.09
C ILE A 95 13.00 6.74 3.85
N GLY A 96 12.57 5.70 3.14
CA GLY A 96 12.15 4.44 3.73
C GLY A 96 13.23 3.36 3.69
N PRO A 97 12.88 2.16 4.19
CA PRO A 97 11.64 1.89 4.93
C PRO A 97 11.65 2.59 6.29
N THR A 98 10.61 3.37 6.61
CA THR A 98 10.50 4.07 7.90
C THR A 98 10.10 3.07 8.99
N LEU A 99 11.02 2.19 9.34
CA LEU A 99 10.91 1.20 10.40
C LEU A 99 11.86 1.56 11.55
N PRO A 100 11.63 1.05 12.77
CA PRO A 100 12.59 1.22 13.85
C PRO A 100 13.95 0.68 13.43
N SER A 101 15.03 1.42 13.73
CA SER A 101 16.40 1.12 13.27
C SER A 101 16.88 -0.27 13.71
N PHE A 102 16.33 -0.79 14.80
CA PHE A 102 16.56 -2.17 15.24
C PHE A 102 16.26 -3.22 14.15
N TYR A 103 15.22 -3.02 13.34
CA TYR A 103 14.86 -3.97 12.26
C TYR A 103 15.64 -3.74 10.96
N LEU A 104 16.46 -2.69 10.92
CA LEU A 104 17.28 -2.33 9.76
C LEU A 104 18.76 -2.62 9.99
N ASP A 105 19.09 -3.32 11.08
CA ASP A 105 20.46 -3.57 11.54
C ASP A 105 21.28 -2.27 11.65
N ASP A 106 20.61 -1.16 12.01
CA ASP A 106 21.23 0.15 12.20
C ASP A 106 21.46 0.43 13.70
N ASP A 107 22.73 0.34 14.08
CA ASP A 107 23.23 0.52 15.45
C ASP A 107 23.21 1.99 15.93
N CYS A 108 22.79 2.95 15.10
CA CYS A 108 22.71 4.36 15.52
C CYS A 108 21.78 4.55 16.73
N LEU A 109 20.69 3.78 16.82
CA LEU A 109 19.73 3.83 17.94
C LEU A 109 19.30 2.40 18.37
N PRO A 110 20.09 1.69 19.19
CA PRO A 110 19.85 0.28 19.54
C PRO A 110 18.55 0.02 20.32
N LEU A 111 18.02 1.06 20.97
CA LEU A 111 16.78 1.01 21.75
C LEU A 111 15.53 1.33 20.93
N ASN A 112 15.68 1.73 19.68
CA ASN A 112 14.57 2.01 18.77
C ASN A 112 14.02 0.71 18.19
N LYS A 113 13.24 -0.01 19.02
CA LYS A 113 12.68 -1.35 18.71
C LYS A 113 11.18 -1.33 18.42
N THR A 114 10.51 -0.23 18.71
CA THR A 114 9.06 -0.12 18.61
C THR A 114 8.71 0.95 17.61
N TYR A 115 7.89 0.59 16.63
CA TYR A 115 7.00 1.57 16.04
C TYR A 115 5.90 1.77 17.09
N GLY A 116 5.41 2.98 17.33
CA GLY A 116 4.34 3.25 18.32
C GLY A 116 3.02 2.48 18.08
N PHE A 117 3.01 1.53 17.15
CA PHE A 117 1.94 0.66 16.74
C PHE A 117 2.35 -0.80 17.00
N ASN A 118 2.14 -1.28 18.23
CA ASN A 118 2.31 -2.69 18.56
C ASN A 118 0.97 -3.38 18.33
N LEU A 119 0.85 -4.11 17.22
CA LEU A 119 -0.38 -4.82 16.83
C LEU A 119 -0.80 -5.91 17.83
N PHE A 120 0.04 -6.25 18.81
CA PHE A 120 -0.20 -7.32 19.75
C PHE A 120 -0.05 -6.82 21.19
N ASN A 121 -1.18 -6.55 21.85
CA ASN A 121 -1.20 -6.48 23.33
C ASN A 121 -0.87 -7.84 23.97
N SER A 122 -0.92 -8.93 23.20
CA SER A 122 -0.64 -10.31 23.57
C SER A 122 0.73 -10.80 23.08
N SER A 123 1.70 -9.89 22.85
CA SER A 123 2.99 -10.23 22.25
C SER A 123 3.69 -11.43 22.90
N GLU A 124 3.63 -11.56 24.24
CA GLU A 124 4.26 -12.70 24.91
C GLU A 124 3.62 -14.05 24.57
N SER A 125 2.29 -14.15 24.49
CA SER A 125 1.64 -15.44 24.20
C SER A 125 1.77 -15.83 22.73
N CYS A 126 1.75 -14.84 21.83
CA CYS A 126 1.96 -15.06 20.39
C CYS A 126 3.40 -15.49 20.09
N LEU A 127 4.39 -14.80 20.66
CA LEU A 127 5.81 -15.16 20.51
C LEU A 127 6.10 -16.53 21.13
N ALA A 128 5.58 -16.82 22.33
CA ALA A 128 5.74 -18.14 22.94
C ALA A 128 5.07 -19.27 22.14
N TRP A 129 4.05 -18.98 21.35
CA TRP A 129 3.47 -19.95 20.41
C TRP A 129 4.36 -20.13 19.18
N LEU A 130 4.95 -19.05 18.66
CA LEU A 130 5.90 -19.08 17.54
C LEU A 130 7.18 -19.86 17.88
N ASP A 131 7.72 -19.71 19.09
CA ASP A 131 8.92 -20.39 19.56
C ASP A 131 8.81 -21.93 19.55
N LYS A 132 7.58 -22.46 19.50
CA LYS A 132 7.29 -23.90 19.43
C LYS A 132 7.17 -24.44 18.01
N GLN A 133 7.13 -23.56 17.01
CA GLN A 133 6.95 -23.94 15.61
C GLN A 133 8.32 -24.21 14.96
N LEU A 134 8.30 -24.90 13.82
CA LEU A 134 9.51 -25.08 13.03
C LEU A 134 9.92 -23.75 12.37
N PRO A 135 11.23 -23.52 12.14
CA PRO A 135 11.68 -22.36 11.38
C PRO A 135 10.99 -22.26 10.02
N CYS A 136 10.56 -21.05 9.66
CA CYS A 136 9.90 -20.75 8.38
C CYS A 136 8.64 -21.60 8.07
N SER A 137 7.96 -22.14 9.09
CA SER A 137 6.77 -22.98 8.87
C SER A 137 5.43 -22.27 9.00
N VAL A 138 5.40 -21.10 9.64
CA VAL A 138 4.17 -20.40 10.05
C VAL A 138 3.72 -19.42 8.98
N VAL A 139 2.43 -19.44 8.65
CA VAL A 139 1.78 -18.44 7.80
C VAL A 139 1.21 -17.31 8.65
N LEU A 140 1.67 -16.08 8.43
CA LEU A 140 1.03 -14.89 9.00
C LEU A 140 -0.06 -14.39 8.04
N VAL A 141 -1.27 -14.21 8.55
CA VAL A 141 -2.43 -13.74 7.79
C VAL A 141 -2.98 -12.48 8.43
N SER A 142 -2.96 -11.39 7.69
CA SER A 142 -3.59 -10.13 8.06
C SER A 142 -4.07 -9.44 6.79
N TYR A 143 -5.24 -8.82 6.86
CA TYR A 143 -5.84 -8.02 5.78
C TYR A 143 -5.95 -6.54 6.19
N GLY A 144 -5.03 -6.11 7.08
CA GLY A 144 -4.87 -4.73 7.49
C GLY A 144 -5.96 -4.23 8.45
N THR A 145 -6.05 -2.91 8.58
CA THR A 145 -6.94 -2.24 9.55
C THR A 145 -8.21 -1.66 8.93
N VAL A 146 -8.33 -1.70 7.60
CA VAL A 146 -9.42 -1.01 6.86
C VAL A 146 -10.33 -1.98 6.13
N SER A 147 -9.80 -3.04 5.51
CA SER A 147 -10.60 -3.99 4.74
C SER A 147 -11.54 -4.77 5.63
N ASP A 148 -12.84 -4.72 5.35
CA ASP A 148 -13.89 -5.43 6.10
C ASP A 148 -14.33 -6.67 5.31
N TYR A 149 -14.13 -7.86 5.88
CA TYR A 149 -14.55 -9.11 5.25
C TYR A 149 -15.93 -9.52 5.76
N ASP A 150 -16.77 -10.05 4.89
CA ASP A 150 -18.03 -10.65 5.30
C ASP A 150 -17.81 -12.05 5.90
N GLU A 151 -18.87 -12.62 6.50
CA GLU A 151 -18.82 -13.94 7.14
C GLU A 151 -18.38 -15.04 6.17
N ALA A 152 -18.85 -14.99 4.92
CA ALA A 152 -18.50 -15.99 3.91
C ALA A 152 -17.03 -15.90 3.51
N GLN A 153 -16.48 -14.70 3.36
CA GLN A 153 -15.07 -14.49 3.07
C GLN A 153 -14.17 -14.96 4.21
N LEU A 154 -14.56 -14.71 5.46
CA LEU A 154 -13.82 -15.20 6.63
C LEU A 154 -13.91 -16.73 6.77
N GLU A 155 -15.07 -17.32 6.48
CA GLU A 155 -15.23 -18.78 6.42
C GLU A 155 -14.32 -19.41 5.36
N GLU A 156 -14.33 -18.90 4.13
CA GLU A 156 -13.47 -19.40 3.07
C GLU A 156 -11.98 -19.25 3.43
N LEU A 157 -11.59 -18.09 3.99
CA LEU A 157 -10.23 -17.86 4.43
C LEU A 157 -9.81 -18.84 5.53
N GLY A 158 -10.60 -18.96 6.60
CA GLY A 158 -10.27 -19.84 7.72
C GLY A 158 -10.26 -21.32 7.33
N ASN A 159 -11.20 -21.76 6.49
CA ASN A 159 -11.20 -23.11 5.95
C ASN A 159 -9.98 -23.36 5.05
N GLY A 160 -9.60 -22.38 4.23
CA GLY A 160 -8.37 -22.43 3.43
C GLY A 160 -7.12 -22.59 4.31
N LEU A 161 -7.02 -21.83 5.40
CA LEU A 161 -5.91 -21.93 6.35
C LEU A 161 -5.86 -23.30 7.03
N TYR A 162 -6.99 -23.80 7.52
CA TYR A 162 -7.03 -25.14 8.12
C TYR A 162 -6.64 -26.23 7.13
N ASN A 163 -7.22 -26.20 5.92
CA ASN A 163 -7.00 -27.21 4.88
C ASN A 163 -5.58 -27.15 4.30
N SER A 164 -4.86 -26.03 4.44
CA SER A 164 -3.44 -25.94 4.06
C SER A 164 -2.52 -26.88 4.85
N GLY A 165 -2.97 -27.32 6.03
CA GLY A 165 -2.19 -28.15 6.96
C GLY A 165 -0.98 -27.42 7.57
N LYS A 166 -0.81 -26.12 7.32
CA LYS A 166 0.28 -25.31 7.87
C LYS A 166 -0.12 -24.68 9.21
N PRO A 167 0.83 -24.50 10.14
CA PRO A 167 0.58 -23.64 11.28
C PRO A 167 0.43 -22.19 10.82
N PHE A 168 -0.47 -21.44 11.45
CA PHE A 168 -0.74 -20.06 11.06
C PHE A 168 -1.03 -19.16 12.26
N ILE A 169 -0.75 -17.87 12.08
CA ILE A 169 -1.27 -16.79 12.92
C ILE A 169 -2.24 -16.00 12.06
N TRP A 170 -3.50 -15.94 12.48
CA TRP A 170 -4.53 -15.21 11.78
C TRP A 170 -4.98 -14.01 12.62
N VAL A 171 -4.67 -12.81 12.13
CA VAL A 171 -5.11 -11.55 12.72
C VAL A 171 -6.54 -11.27 12.27
N VAL A 172 -7.48 -11.39 13.20
CA VAL A 172 -8.89 -11.05 13.01
C VAL A 172 -9.23 -9.96 13.99
N ARG A 173 -9.55 -8.77 13.49
CA ARG A 173 -9.76 -7.59 14.34
C ARG A 173 -10.93 -7.83 15.30
N SER A 174 -10.85 -7.24 16.49
CA SER A 174 -11.88 -7.42 17.52
C SER A 174 -13.28 -7.01 17.07
N ASN A 175 -13.38 -6.08 16.12
CA ASN A 175 -14.65 -5.66 15.52
C ASN A 175 -15.17 -6.61 14.43
N GLU A 176 -14.42 -7.62 14.00
CA GLU A 176 -14.82 -8.66 13.04
C GLU A 176 -14.91 -10.04 13.66
N GLU A 177 -14.36 -10.23 14.86
CA GLU A 177 -14.39 -11.49 15.58
C GLU A 177 -15.80 -12.10 15.68
N HIS A 178 -16.84 -11.29 15.80
CA HIS A 178 -18.24 -11.75 15.85
C HIS A 178 -18.72 -12.44 14.56
N LYS A 179 -18.03 -12.25 13.44
CA LYS A 179 -18.34 -12.84 12.13
C LYS A 179 -17.80 -14.27 11.97
N LEU A 180 -16.90 -14.71 12.86
CA LEU A 180 -16.36 -16.06 12.82
C LEU A 180 -17.33 -17.03 13.50
N SER A 181 -17.68 -18.12 12.82
CA SER A 181 -18.44 -19.20 13.45
C SER A 181 -17.64 -19.88 14.57
N ASN A 182 -18.33 -20.44 15.56
CA ASN A 182 -17.69 -21.21 16.63
C ASN A 182 -16.98 -22.45 16.07
N GLU A 183 -17.56 -23.10 15.06
CA GLU A 183 -16.97 -24.26 14.39
C GLU A 183 -15.61 -23.90 13.76
N LEU A 184 -15.55 -22.79 13.02
CA LEU A 184 -14.31 -22.32 12.42
C LEU A 184 -13.27 -21.95 13.47
N ARG A 185 -13.66 -21.28 14.55
CA ARG A 185 -12.76 -20.94 15.66
C ARG A 185 -12.13 -22.17 16.27
N ASP A 186 -12.93 -23.19 16.57
CA ASP A 186 -12.44 -24.41 17.21
C ASP A 186 -11.53 -25.21 16.27
N LYS A 187 -11.94 -25.33 15.00
CA LYS A 187 -11.13 -25.93 13.94
C LYS A 187 -9.77 -25.24 13.79
N CYS A 188 -9.75 -23.91 13.78
CA CYS A 188 -8.51 -23.14 13.65
C CYS A 188 -7.57 -23.27 14.85
N LYS A 189 -8.08 -23.46 16.08
CA LYS A 189 -7.25 -23.66 17.29
C LYS A 189 -6.39 -24.93 17.22
N GLU A 190 -6.77 -25.93 16.43
CA GLU A 190 -5.99 -27.17 16.27
C GLU A 190 -4.65 -26.93 15.57
N ARG A 191 -4.55 -25.89 14.75
CA ARG A 191 -3.41 -25.66 13.85
C ARG A 191 -2.78 -24.29 13.99
N GLY A 192 -3.52 -23.30 14.43
CA GLY A 192 -3.09 -21.91 14.43
C GLY A 192 -3.55 -21.13 15.64
N LEU A 193 -3.12 -19.87 15.66
CA LEU A 193 -3.49 -18.89 16.66
C LEU A 193 -4.31 -17.78 15.98
N ILE A 194 -5.54 -17.59 16.43
CA ILE A 194 -6.32 -16.40 16.08
C ILE A 194 -6.02 -15.31 17.11
N VAL A 195 -5.63 -14.13 16.64
CA VAL A 195 -5.29 -12.95 17.46
C VAL A 195 -6.05 -11.74 16.94
N SER A 196 -6.29 -10.74 17.79
CA SER A 196 -6.90 -9.46 17.41
C SER A 196 -6.02 -8.25 17.65
#